data_AF-A0A4P9ZP25-F1
#
_entry.id   AF-A0A4P9ZP25-F1
#
_cell.length_a   1.000
_cell.length_b   1.000
_cell.length_c   1.000
_cell.angle_alpha   90.00
_cell.angle_beta   90.00
_cell.angle_gamma   90.00
#
_symmetry.space_group_name_H-M   'P 1'
#
loop_
_entity.id
_entity.type
_entity.pdbx_description
1 polymer ?
#
loop_
_entity_poly.entity_id
_entity_poly.type
_entity_poly.pdbx_seq_one_letter_code
_entity_poly.pdbx_strand_id
1 'polypeptide(L)'
;MVTKAEDAFFAHPTSYSAPNLGPAEADTKLAAFMPLVGITILPAFVHLIYQNLDALGYDRLGQPLLASRPPSSLVANNMILREALQTFGPELQWLKMNAQVQQFDAATEISRKTFFPFHDRIMKGELEQAQTMSGNFLSNPFGKALSRNFYKYVPESYVQFLATLLYIRQGLDPRIINPLTLEEYVEYAKNQEFHKARYMTVFLGYIMLLAGKGSFDTLYRAIGFGNASSLLEAKEHQLALLVASFQGNVGLAQALMEPSHMTASIHKLGACAVQRGWISRVQITPTLVGDGDPNPSNCELSMFRAMYPIHLDATGKTAFHLYQKNQSPVDYKVPTVGPLAPPVAQLDLEDEDEVYNSLEWYMDDFYIPNRTPVSTPQSMIDD
;
A
#
# COMPACT_ATOMS: atom_id res chain seq x y z
N MET A 1 15.60 6.52 -23.95
CA MET A 1 15.00 7.85 -23.72
C MET A 1 13.85 7.69 -22.74
N VAL A 2 14.05 7.99 -21.45
CA VAL A 2 13.04 7.77 -20.39
C VAL A 2 12.88 9.05 -19.55
N THR A 3 12.70 10.19 -20.22
CA THR A 3 12.62 11.52 -19.58
C THR A 3 11.34 12.30 -19.88
N LYS A 4 10.40 11.76 -20.67
CA LYS A 4 9.25 12.57 -21.16
C LYS A 4 8.00 12.55 -20.28
N ALA A 5 7.82 11.57 -19.41
CA ALA A 5 6.55 11.40 -18.70
C ALA A 5 6.32 12.42 -17.58
N GLU A 6 7.35 12.64 -16.74
CA GLU A 6 7.29 13.60 -15.65
C GLU A 6 7.21 15.04 -16.18
N ASP A 7 8.04 15.37 -17.19
CA ASP A 7 8.05 16.68 -17.84
C ASP A 7 6.72 16.97 -18.56
N ALA A 8 6.13 15.99 -19.23
CA ALA A 8 4.81 16.13 -19.86
C ALA A 8 3.67 16.22 -18.84
N PHE A 9 3.81 15.57 -17.68
CA PHE A 9 2.86 15.72 -16.59
C PHE A 9 2.88 17.14 -16.02
N PHE A 10 4.05 17.64 -15.65
CA PHE A 10 4.17 18.98 -15.04
C PHE A 10 3.99 20.13 -16.03
N ALA A 11 4.14 19.91 -17.33
CA ALA A 11 3.75 20.89 -18.33
C ALA A 11 2.24 21.18 -18.28
N HIS A 12 1.40 20.16 -17.99
CA HIS A 12 -0.06 20.27 -18.03
C HIS A 12 -0.76 19.41 -16.95
N PRO A 13 -0.53 19.62 -15.64
CA PRO A 13 -1.04 18.75 -14.58
C PRO A 13 -2.57 18.74 -14.50
N THR A 14 -3.22 19.87 -14.77
CA THR A 14 -4.69 19.99 -14.80
C THR A 14 -5.34 19.18 -15.92
N SER A 15 -4.58 18.84 -16.97
CA SER A 15 -5.10 17.97 -18.02
C SER A 15 -5.31 16.53 -17.53
N TYR A 16 -4.69 16.11 -16.42
CA TYR A 16 -4.79 14.75 -15.88
C TYR A 16 -6.00 14.53 -14.96
N SER A 17 -6.63 15.61 -14.47
CA SER A 17 -7.82 15.60 -13.62
C SER A 17 -9.06 16.21 -14.29
N ALA A 18 -9.03 16.37 -15.61
CA ALA A 18 -10.16 16.95 -16.33
C ALA A 18 -11.42 16.07 -16.14
N PRO A 19 -12.57 16.63 -15.73
CA PRO A 19 -13.79 15.86 -15.44
C PRO A 19 -14.34 15.09 -16.65
N ASN A 20 -13.91 15.43 -17.87
CA ASN A 20 -14.31 14.80 -19.12
C ASN A 20 -13.19 13.99 -19.78
N LEU A 21 -12.21 13.49 -19.02
CA LEU A 21 -11.11 12.71 -19.57
C LEU A 21 -11.65 11.40 -20.19
N GLY A 22 -11.66 11.32 -21.52
CA GLY A 22 -12.16 10.13 -22.22
C GLY A 22 -11.30 8.89 -21.95
N PRO A 23 -11.85 7.66 -22.05
CA PRO A 23 -11.12 6.42 -21.74
C PRO A 23 -9.77 6.27 -22.46
N ALA A 24 -9.71 6.59 -23.76
CA ALA A 24 -8.48 6.50 -24.56
C ALA A 24 -7.41 7.52 -24.14
N GLU A 25 -7.84 8.71 -23.72
CA GLU A 25 -6.94 9.75 -23.22
C GLU A 25 -6.41 9.37 -21.83
N ALA A 26 -7.28 8.82 -20.96
CA ALA A 26 -6.90 8.28 -19.66
C ALA A 26 -5.85 7.17 -19.78
N ASP A 27 -6.04 6.23 -20.71
CA ASP A 27 -5.10 5.14 -20.97
C ASP A 27 -3.75 5.67 -21.48
N THR A 28 -3.76 6.67 -22.36
CA THR A 28 -2.53 7.31 -22.88
C THR A 28 -1.78 8.06 -21.78
N LYS A 29 -2.50 8.77 -20.91
CA LYS A 29 -1.92 9.49 -19.78
C LYS A 29 -1.39 8.54 -18.70
N LEU A 30 -2.09 7.44 -18.41
CA LEU A 30 -1.59 6.38 -17.56
C LEU A 30 -0.32 5.75 -18.14
N ALA A 31 -0.23 5.63 -19.47
CA ALA A 31 0.96 5.13 -20.15
C ALA A 31 2.23 5.99 -19.89
N ALA A 32 2.07 7.29 -19.58
CA ALA A 32 3.19 8.12 -19.16
C ALA A 32 3.69 7.70 -17.76
N PHE A 33 2.81 7.30 -16.86
CA PHE A 33 3.16 6.82 -15.51
C PHE A 33 3.61 5.35 -15.45
N MET A 34 3.73 4.65 -16.59
CA MET A 34 4.05 3.22 -16.65
C MET A 34 5.21 2.76 -15.77
N PRO A 35 6.35 3.48 -15.68
CA PRO A 35 7.44 3.02 -14.83
C PRO A 35 7.05 3.00 -13.35
N LEU A 36 6.33 4.03 -12.87
CA LEU A 36 5.78 4.07 -11.52
C LEU A 36 4.73 2.97 -11.31
N VAL A 37 3.83 2.79 -12.27
CA VAL A 37 2.78 1.76 -12.24
C VAL A 37 3.41 0.35 -12.14
N GLY A 38 4.43 0.06 -12.94
CA GLY A 38 5.10 -1.25 -12.94
C GLY A 38 5.78 -1.61 -11.62
N ILE A 39 6.38 -0.64 -10.93
CA ILE A 39 7.11 -0.87 -9.66
C ILE A 39 6.22 -0.72 -8.41
N THR A 40 4.99 -0.23 -8.56
CA THR A 40 4.08 -0.08 -7.43
C THR A 40 3.08 -1.24 -7.40
N ILE A 41 2.56 -1.62 -8.55
CA ILE A 41 1.40 -2.52 -8.63
C ILE A 41 1.81 -3.98 -8.52
N LEU A 42 2.69 -4.45 -9.41
CA LEU A 42 3.11 -5.85 -9.38
C LEU A 42 3.77 -6.19 -8.04
N PRO A 43 4.66 -5.34 -7.48
CA PRO A 43 5.20 -5.58 -6.15
C PRO A 43 4.16 -5.61 -5.03
N ALA A 44 3.18 -4.68 -5.03
CA ALA A 44 2.09 -4.73 -4.05
C ALA A 44 1.30 -6.05 -4.16
N PHE A 45 1.04 -6.51 -5.38
CA PHE A 45 0.31 -7.77 -5.62
C PHE A 45 1.08 -9.00 -5.13
N VAL A 46 2.39 -9.05 -5.38
CA VAL A 46 3.27 -10.10 -4.85
C VAL A 46 3.30 -10.10 -3.32
N HIS A 47 3.34 -8.91 -2.71
CA HIS A 47 3.31 -8.79 -1.25
C HIS A 47 1.97 -9.25 -0.66
N LEU A 48 0.84 -8.93 -1.30
CA LEU A 48 -0.47 -9.45 -0.92
C LEU A 48 -0.53 -10.98 -0.98
N ILE A 49 0.06 -11.60 -2.02
CA ILE A 49 0.20 -13.05 -2.10
C ILE A 49 0.98 -13.59 -0.90
N TYR A 50 2.17 -13.05 -0.64
CA TYR A 50 3.01 -13.49 0.49
C TYR A 50 2.32 -13.33 1.84
N GLN A 51 1.52 -12.29 2.02
CA GLN A 51 0.79 -12.08 3.27
C GLN A 51 -0.34 -13.08 3.47
N ASN A 52 -1.05 -13.44 2.41
CA ASN A 52 -2.10 -14.44 2.54
C ASN A 52 -1.51 -15.84 2.69
N LEU A 53 -0.36 -16.14 2.07
CA LEU A 53 0.42 -17.34 2.39
C LEU A 53 0.82 -17.38 3.86
N ASP A 54 1.42 -16.29 4.35
CA ASP A 54 1.83 -16.15 5.75
C ASP A 54 0.64 -16.37 6.70
N ALA A 55 -0.48 -15.69 6.46
CA ALA A 55 -1.70 -15.81 7.26
C ALA A 55 -2.28 -17.25 7.29
N LEU A 56 -2.06 -18.02 6.22
CA LEU A 56 -2.45 -19.43 6.11
C LEU A 56 -1.40 -20.39 6.69
N GLY A 57 -0.28 -19.89 7.20
CA GLY A 57 0.79 -20.70 7.79
C GLY A 57 1.84 -21.20 6.78
N TYR A 58 1.97 -20.54 5.63
CA TYR A 58 2.96 -20.86 4.60
C TYR A 58 3.98 -19.73 4.44
N ASP A 59 5.20 -20.08 4.04
CA ASP A 59 6.24 -19.11 3.71
C ASP A 59 6.05 -18.54 2.29
N ARG A 60 6.97 -17.66 1.88
CA ARG A 60 6.95 -17.03 0.54
C ARG A 60 7.14 -18.00 -0.62
N LEU A 61 7.55 -19.24 -0.36
CA LEU A 61 7.71 -20.32 -1.33
C LEU A 61 6.53 -21.32 -1.27
N GLY A 62 5.50 -21.02 -0.49
CA GLY A 62 4.36 -21.90 -0.32
C GLY A 62 4.66 -23.14 0.52
N GLN A 63 5.73 -23.12 1.33
CA GLN A 63 6.09 -24.21 2.24
C GLN A 63 5.50 -23.99 3.63
N PRO A 64 5.02 -25.03 4.33
CA PRO A 64 4.46 -24.88 5.68
C PRO A 64 5.48 -24.32 6.69
N LEU A 65 5.06 -23.35 7.50
CA LEU A 65 5.84 -22.73 8.58
C LEU A 65 5.83 -23.60 9.86
N LEU A 66 6.31 -24.85 9.76
CA LEU A 66 6.18 -25.89 10.79
C LEU A 66 6.70 -25.49 12.18
N ALA A 67 7.72 -24.65 12.26
CA ALA A 67 8.40 -24.31 13.52
C ALA A 67 7.82 -23.08 14.25
N SER A 68 7.23 -22.13 13.53
CA SER A 68 6.79 -20.85 14.11
C SER A 68 5.27 -20.72 14.17
N ARG A 69 4.59 -21.07 13.07
CA ARG A 69 3.13 -20.95 12.94
C ARG A 69 2.63 -21.93 11.87
N PRO A 70 2.45 -23.22 12.20
CA PRO A 70 2.01 -24.21 11.23
C PRO A 70 0.58 -23.89 10.72
N PRO A 71 0.24 -24.29 9.48
CA PRO A 71 -1.13 -24.23 8.99
C PRO A 71 -2.08 -25.01 9.90
N SER A 72 -3.32 -24.54 10.05
CA SER A 72 -4.35 -25.31 10.77
C SER A 72 -4.72 -26.58 10.00
N SER A 73 -5.36 -27.55 10.67
CA SER A 73 -5.79 -28.80 10.04
C SER A 73 -6.74 -28.58 8.85
N LEU A 74 -7.64 -27.59 8.95
CA LEU A 74 -8.56 -27.21 7.88
C LEU A 74 -7.80 -26.69 6.65
N VAL A 75 -6.76 -25.89 6.87
CA VAL A 75 -5.92 -25.33 5.79
C VAL A 75 -5.04 -26.42 5.17
N ALA A 76 -4.33 -27.20 5.99
CA ALA A 76 -3.39 -28.23 5.54
C ALA A 76 -4.08 -29.35 4.71
N ASN A 77 -5.34 -29.62 4.99
CA ASN A 77 -6.15 -30.62 4.30
C ASN A 77 -6.96 -30.06 3.12
N ASN A 78 -6.88 -28.76 2.84
CA ASN A 78 -7.62 -28.16 1.73
C ASN A 78 -7.00 -28.55 0.38
N MET A 79 -7.75 -29.28 -0.45
CA MET A 79 -7.27 -29.77 -1.75
C MET A 79 -7.04 -28.64 -2.76
N ILE A 80 -7.91 -27.63 -2.79
CA ILE A 80 -7.79 -26.47 -3.68
C ILE A 80 -6.50 -25.71 -3.39
N LEU A 81 -6.22 -25.45 -2.11
CA LEU A 81 -5.00 -24.78 -1.71
C LEU A 81 -3.75 -25.60 -2.06
N ARG A 82 -3.79 -26.92 -1.84
CA ARG A 82 -2.66 -27.80 -2.16
C ARG A 82 -2.33 -27.79 -3.65
N GLU A 83 -3.34 -27.89 -4.51
CA GLU A 83 -3.18 -27.83 -5.96
C GLU A 83 -2.68 -26.46 -6.42
N ALA A 84 -3.22 -25.38 -5.85
CA ALA A 84 -2.80 -24.01 -6.15
C ALA A 84 -1.32 -23.79 -5.78
N LEU A 85 -0.88 -24.23 -4.60
CA LEU A 85 0.51 -24.14 -4.15
C LEU A 85 1.45 -24.96 -5.04
N GLN A 86 1.03 -26.16 -5.46
CA GLN A 86 1.83 -27.01 -6.35
C GLN A 86 1.97 -26.39 -7.73
N THR A 87 0.88 -25.84 -8.29
CA THR A 87 0.86 -25.24 -9.62
C THR A 87 1.59 -23.90 -9.64
N PHE A 88 1.36 -23.05 -8.64
CA PHE A 88 1.97 -21.71 -8.58
C PHE A 88 3.40 -21.71 -8.00
N GLY A 89 3.85 -22.82 -7.41
CA GLY A 89 5.18 -22.97 -6.80
C GLY A 89 6.37 -22.52 -7.66
N PRO A 90 6.46 -22.87 -8.95
CA PRO A 90 7.51 -22.38 -9.84
C PRO A 90 7.55 -20.85 -9.94
N GLU A 91 6.39 -20.20 -9.91
CA GLU A 91 6.28 -18.73 -9.96
C GLU A 91 6.75 -18.09 -8.65
N LEU A 92 6.41 -18.68 -7.49
CA LEU A 92 6.95 -18.23 -6.19
C LEU A 92 8.47 -18.33 -6.14
N GLN A 93 9.03 -19.41 -6.69
CA GLN A 93 10.48 -19.58 -6.79
C GLN A 93 11.10 -18.53 -7.73
N TRP A 94 10.46 -18.26 -8.87
CA TRP A 94 10.91 -17.23 -9.80
C TRP A 94 10.90 -15.83 -9.16
N LEU A 95 9.83 -15.48 -8.46
CA LEU A 95 9.70 -14.22 -7.73
C LEU A 95 10.80 -14.05 -6.67
N LYS A 96 11.13 -15.12 -5.94
CA LYS A 96 12.25 -15.10 -4.98
C LYS A 96 13.60 -14.82 -5.65
N MET A 97 13.85 -15.43 -6.82
CA MET A 97 15.12 -15.28 -7.53
C MET A 97 15.28 -13.93 -8.23
N ASN A 98 14.18 -13.22 -8.50
CA ASN A 98 14.18 -11.97 -9.29
C ASN A 98 13.64 -10.77 -8.50
N ALA A 99 13.47 -10.92 -7.20
CA ALA A 99 13.26 -9.81 -6.31
C ALA A 99 14.54 -8.98 -6.22
N GLN A 100 14.44 -7.70 -6.52
CA GLN A 100 15.50 -6.73 -6.30
C GLN A 100 15.07 -5.79 -5.18
N VAL A 101 16.03 -5.41 -4.33
CA VAL A 101 15.81 -4.37 -3.32
C VAL A 101 16.62 -3.16 -3.73
N GLN A 102 15.95 -2.05 -3.99
CA GLN A 102 16.58 -0.79 -4.35
C GLN A 102 16.42 0.21 -3.22
N GLN A 103 17.54 0.74 -2.71
CA GLN A 103 17.53 1.85 -1.78
C GLN A 103 17.21 3.15 -2.51
N PHE A 104 16.25 3.91 -1.98
CA PHE A 104 15.82 5.16 -2.59
C PHE A 104 16.93 6.20 -2.67
N ASP A 105 17.63 6.39 -1.54
CA ASP A 105 18.73 7.37 -1.44
C ASP A 105 19.91 6.99 -2.33
N ALA A 106 20.09 5.71 -2.65
CA ALA A 106 21.16 5.22 -3.52
C ALA A 106 20.76 5.19 -5.01
N ALA A 107 19.48 5.38 -5.33
CA ALA A 107 19.02 5.45 -6.71
C ALA A 107 19.63 6.68 -7.42
N THR A 108 19.88 6.59 -8.73
CA THR A 108 20.28 7.78 -9.50
C THR A 108 19.12 8.77 -9.57
N GLU A 109 19.40 10.05 -9.77
CA GLU A 109 18.34 11.06 -9.95
C GLU A 109 17.40 10.68 -11.12
N ILE A 110 17.96 10.17 -12.22
CA ILE A 110 17.18 9.67 -13.36
C ILE A 110 16.27 8.52 -12.94
N SER A 111 16.77 7.56 -12.16
CA SER A 111 15.97 6.45 -11.64
C SER A 111 14.86 6.97 -10.73
N ARG A 112 15.14 7.90 -9.82
CA ARG A 112 14.12 8.48 -8.93
C ARG A 112 13.03 9.21 -9.69
N LYS A 113 13.38 10.11 -10.62
CA LYS A 113 12.42 10.80 -11.48
C LYS A 113 11.55 9.87 -12.31
N THR A 114 12.17 8.83 -12.86
CA THR A 114 11.46 7.88 -13.72
C THR A 114 10.48 7.01 -12.94
N PHE A 115 10.96 6.42 -11.85
CA PHE A 115 10.28 5.33 -11.16
C PHE A 115 9.50 5.83 -9.94
N PHE A 116 9.97 6.89 -9.30
CA PHE A 116 9.42 7.39 -8.05
C PHE A 116 9.22 8.92 -8.06
N PRO A 117 8.51 9.47 -9.06
CA PRO A 117 8.51 10.92 -9.32
C PRO A 117 7.97 11.74 -8.13
N PHE A 118 6.89 11.34 -7.48
CA PHE A 118 6.38 12.08 -6.31
C PHE A 118 7.32 11.98 -5.09
N HIS A 119 8.00 10.85 -4.90
CA HIS A 119 9.00 10.68 -3.84
C HIS A 119 10.24 11.57 -4.09
N ASP A 120 10.67 11.73 -5.35
CA ASP A 120 11.77 12.64 -5.73
C ASP A 120 11.40 14.09 -5.40
N ARG A 121 10.16 14.50 -5.66
CA ARG A 121 9.63 15.83 -5.34
C ARG A 121 9.55 16.08 -3.84
N ILE A 122 9.04 15.12 -3.08
CA ILE A 122 9.02 15.16 -1.60
C ILE A 122 10.43 15.45 -1.05
N MET A 123 11.44 14.75 -1.58
CA MET A 123 12.83 14.91 -1.15
C MET A 123 13.47 16.24 -1.54
N LYS A 124 12.93 16.92 -2.55
CA LYS A 124 13.32 18.28 -2.95
C LYS A 124 12.58 19.37 -2.19
N GLY A 125 11.66 19.01 -1.28
CA GLY A 125 10.79 19.95 -0.58
C GLY A 125 9.64 20.49 -1.42
N GLU A 126 9.38 19.88 -2.58
CA GLU A 126 8.36 20.28 -3.56
C GLU A 126 7.01 19.63 -3.22
N LEU A 127 6.48 19.94 -2.04
CA LEU A 127 5.32 19.27 -1.45
C LEU A 127 4.04 19.49 -2.26
N GLU A 128 3.78 20.72 -2.71
CA GLU A 128 2.59 21.04 -3.51
C GLU A 128 2.58 20.28 -4.84
N GLN A 129 3.76 20.16 -5.47
CA GLN A 129 3.93 19.42 -6.72
C GLN A 129 3.75 17.91 -6.49
N ALA A 130 4.30 17.37 -5.41
CA ALA A 130 4.10 15.98 -5.01
C ALA A 130 2.61 15.69 -4.76
N GLN A 131 1.91 16.57 -4.03
CA GLN A 131 0.49 16.44 -3.71
C GLN A 131 -0.38 16.44 -4.96
N THR A 132 -0.13 17.38 -5.87
CA THR A 132 -0.81 17.46 -7.16
C THR A 132 -0.61 16.17 -7.97
N MET A 133 0.62 15.64 -7.99
CA MET A 133 0.91 14.38 -8.67
C MET A 133 0.21 13.18 -8.04
N SER A 134 0.22 13.07 -6.71
CA SER A 134 -0.50 12.00 -6.01
C SER A 134 -2.00 12.08 -6.23
N GLY A 135 -2.61 13.27 -6.15
CA GLY A 135 -4.04 13.45 -6.39
C GLY A 135 -4.45 13.00 -7.79
N ASN A 136 -3.67 13.36 -8.80
CA ASN A 136 -3.91 12.91 -10.17
C ASN A 136 -3.74 11.39 -10.35
N PHE A 137 -2.71 10.80 -9.73
CA PHE A 137 -2.49 9.35 -9.77
C PHE A 137 -3.60 8.57 -9.06
N LEU A 138 -4.18 9.14 -8.01
CA LEU A 138 -5.28 8.57 -7.23
C LEU A 138 -6.66 8.86 -7.82
N SER A 139 -6.76 9.74 -8.81
CA SER A 139 -8.03 10.13 -9.44
C SER A 139 -8.83 8.97 -10.03
N ASN A 140 -10.14 9.18 -10.11
CA ASN A 140 -11.11 8.26 -10.70
C ASN A 140 -10.78 7.83 -12.14
N PRO A 141 -10.51 8.76 -13.08
CA PRO A 141 -10.18 8.40 -14.46
C PRO A 141 -8.97 7.47 -14.56
N PHE A 142 -7.96 7.67 -13.70
CA PHE A 142 -6.78 6.82 -13.62
C PHE A 142 -7.09 5.45 -13.02
N GLY A 143 -7.94 5.38 -11.98
CA GLY A 143 -8.42 4.11 -11.43
C GLY A 143 -9.13 3.26 -12.49
N LYS A 144 -10.06 3.87 -13.22
CA LYS A 144 -10.80 3.22 -14.33
C LYS A 144 -9.86 2.81 -15.48
N ALA A 145 -8.91 3.66 -15.86
CA ALA A 145 -7.89 3.32 -16.88
C ALA A 145 -7.02 2.13 -16.45
N LEU A 146 -6.68 2.07 -15.17
CA LEU A 146 -5.86 1.00 -14.67
C LEU A 146 -6.61 -0.32 -14.59
N SER A 147 -7.85 -0.31 -14.11
CA SER A 147 -8.74 -1.48 -14.10
C SER A 147 -8.87 -2.09 -15.50
N ARG A 148 -9.10 -1.28 -16.54
CA ARG A 148 -9.14 -1.73 -17.95
C ARG A 148 -7.82 -2.37 -18.42
N ASN A 149 -6.70 -1.84 -17.95
CA ASN A 149 -5.37 -2.23 -18.41
C ASN A 149 -4.66 -3.20 -17.45
N PHE A 150 -5.36 -3.72 -16.45
CA PHE A 150 -4.76 -4.40 -15.30
C PHE A 150 -3.83 -5.56 -15.67
N TYR A 151 -4.24 -6.44 -16.58
CA TYR A 151 -3.46 -7.61 -17.00
C TYR A 151 -2.16 -7.27 -17.75
N LYS A 152 -1.98 -6.01 -18.17
CA LYS A 152 -0.68 -5.55 -18.67
C LYS A 152 0.35 -5.55 -17.55
N TYR A 153 -0.06 -5.23 -16.33
CA TYR A 153 0.81 -5.02 -15.16
C TYR A 153 0.91 -6.27 -14.27
N VAL A 154 -0.19 -6.97 -14.05
CA VAL A 154 -0.25 -8.16 -13.20
C VAL A 154 -0.65 -9.36 -14.06
N PRO A 155 0.15 -10.44 -14.12
CA PRO A 155 -0.26 -11.66 -14.82
C PRO A 155 -1.55 -12.22 -14.23
N GLU A 156 -2.45 -12.72 -15.08
CA GLU A 156 -3.74 -13.27 -14.66
C GLU A 156 -3.59 -14.37 -13.60
N SER A 157 -2.59 -15.25 -13.74
CA SER A 157 -2.32 -16.32 -12.77
C SER A 157 -2.03 -15.82 -11.36
N TYR A 158 -1.46 -14.64 -11.20
CA TYR A 158 -1.21 -14.04 -9.88
C TYR A 158 -2.52 -13.65 -9.22
N VAL A 159 -3.45 -13.10 -10.00
CA VAL A 159 -4.77 -12.65 -9.58
C VAL A 159 -5.59 -13.84 -9.12
N GLN A 160 -5.60 -14.89 -9.93
CA GLN A 160 -6.30 -16.13 -9.63
C GLN A 160 -5.70 -16.82 -8.40
N PHE A 161 -4.38 -16.82 -8.26
CA PHE A 161 -3.72 -17.36 -7.08
C PHE A 161 -4.05 -16.57 -5.82
N LEU A 162 -4.00 -15.23 -5.86
CA LEU A 162 -4.39 -14.38 -4.74
C LEU A 162 -5.87 -14.60 -4.36
N ALA A 163 -6.76 -14.66 -5.34
CA ALA A 163 -8.18 -14.96 -5.12
C ALA A 163 -8.38 -16.29 -4.39
N THR A 164 -7.61 -17.32 -4.76
CA THR A 164 -7.61 -18.62 -4.08
C THR A 164 -7.18 -18.49 -2.62
N LEU A 165 -6.08 -17.78 -2.35
CA LEU A 165 -5.61 -17.58 -0.98
C LEU A 165 -6.63 -16.79 -0.12
N LEU A 166 -7.24 -15.76 -0.69
CA LEU A 166 -8.27 -14.97 -0.02
C LEU A 166 -9.52 -15.80 0.30
N TYR A 167 -9.98 -16.59 -0.66
CA TYR A 167 -11.11 -17.51 -0.50
C TYR A 167 -10.89 -18.50 0.66
N ILE A 168 -9.72 -19.15 0.70
CA ILE A 168 -9.39 -20.07 1.80
C ILE A 168 -9.32 -19.34 3.13
N ARG A 169 -8.72 -18.15 3.16
CA ARG A 169 -8.61 -17.35 4.38
C ARG A 169 -9.97 -16.92 4.92
N GLN A 170 -10.93 -16.59 4.06
CA GLN A 170 -12.29 -16.27 4.46
C GLN A 170 -12.95 -17.45 5.20
N GLY A 171 -12.71 -18.67 4.74
CA GLY A 171 -13.27 -19.88 5.34
C GLY A 171 -12.77 -20.16 6.77
N LEU A 172 -11.79 -19.38 7.24
CA LEU A 172 -11.25 -19.46 8.60
C LEU A 172 -11.78 -18.37 9.52
N ASP A 173 -12.45 -17.33 9.00
CA ASP A 173 -13.03 -16.26 9.82
C ASP A 173 -14.51 -16.56 10.07
N PRO A 174 -14.89 -17.01 11.28
CA PRO A 174 -16.27 -17.38 11.59
C PRO A 174 -17.22 -16.15 11.60
N ARG A 175 -16.69 -14.93 11.51
CA ARG A 175 -17.48 -13.69 11.46
C ARG A 175 -17.94 -13.33 10.05
N ILE A 176 -17.43 -14.01 9.02
CA ILE A 176 -17.85 -13.80 7.64
C ILE A 176 -19.16 -14.57 7.42
N ILE A 177 -20.25 -13.83 7.39
CA ILE A 177 -21.61 -14.38 7.24
C ILE A 177 -21.93 -14.63 5.75
N ASN A 178 -21.34 -13.84 4.85
CA ASN A 178 -21.55 -13.89 3.41
C ASN A 178 -20.21 -14.09 2.67
N PRO A 179 -19.74 -15.33 2.55
CA PRO A 179 -18.49 -15.63 1.86
C PRO A 179 -18.60 -15.38 0.35
N LEU A 180 -17.61 -14.73 -0.25
CA LEU A 180 -17.52 -14.59 -1.71
C LEU A 180 -17.19 -15.94 -2.35
N THR A 181 -17.73 -16.18 -3.54
CA THR A 181 -17.28 -17.25 -4.43
C THR A 181 -15.85 -17.01 -4.87
N LEU A 182 -15.19 -18.07 -5.36
CA LEU A 182 -13.82 -17.97 -5.81
C LEU A 182 -13.69 -17.07 -7.05
N GLU A 183 -14.69 -17.07 -7.92
CA GLU A 183 -14.81 -16.18 -9.08
C GLU A 183 -15.01 -14.71 -8.66
N GLU A 184 -15.87 -14.45 -7.67
CA GLU A 184 -16.03 -13.09 -7.11
C GLU A 184 -14.73 -12.56 -6.49
N TYR A 185 -13.91 -13.45 -5.91
CA TYR A 185 -12.60 -13.07 -5.41
C TYR A 185 -11.60 -12.63 -6.48
N VAL A 186 -11.75 -13.07 -7.73
CA VAL A 186 -10.91 -12.60 -8.83
C VAL A 186 -11.18 -11.13 -9.11
N GLU A 187 -12.46 -10.74 -9.19
CA GLU A 187 -12.84 -9.33 -9.36
C GLU A 187 -12.54 -8.49 -8.11
N TYR A 188 -12.75 -9.05 -6.90
CA TYR A 188 -12.34 -8.39 -5.66
C TYR A 188 -10.83 -8.11 -5.62
N ALA A 189 -10.00 -9.11 -5.95
CA ALA A 189 -8.55 -8.98 -5.95
C ALA A 189 -8.06 -7.96 -6.99
N LYS A 190 -8.73 -7.90 -8.15
CA LYS A 190 -8.44 -6.94 -9.22
C LYS A 190 -8.82 -5.51 -8.84
N ASN A 191 -9.96 -5.30 -8.20
CA ASN A 191 -10.49 -3.96 -7.96
C ASN A 191 -10.14 -3.45 -6.55
N GLN A 192 -10.51 -4.14 -5.49
CA GLN A 192 -10.43 -3.61 -4.12
C GLN A 192 -9.00 -3.59 -3.57
N GLU A 193 -8.27 -4.69 -3.68
CA GLU A 193 -6.89 -4.77 -3.18
C GLU A 193 -5.94 -3.88 -4.00
N PHE A 194 -6.28 -3.62 -5.25
CA PHE A 194 -5.55 -2.72 -6.11
C PHE A 194 -5.67 -1.25 -5.69
N HIS A 195 -6.88 -0.78 -5.40
CA HIS A 195 -7.09 0.58 -4.94
C HIS A 195 -6.36 0.83 -3.62
N LYS A 196 -6.43 -0.14 -2.70
CA LYS A 196 -5.66 -0.12 -1.44
C LYS A 196 -4.16 -0.08 -1.70
N ALA A 197 -3.64 -0.92 -2.62
CA ALA A 197 -2.25 -0.91 -3.08
C ALA A 197 -1.77 0.47 -3.54
N ARG A 198 -2.56 1.10 -4.41
CA ARG A 198 -2.23 2.41 -4.99
C ARG A 198 -2.21 3.49 -3.91
N TYR A 199 -3.27 3.57 -3.11
CA TYR A 199 -3.41 4.57 -2.06
C TYR A 199 -2.29 4.46 -1.04
N MET A 200 -2.07 3.26 -0.51
CA MET A 200 -1.10 3.04 0.54
C MET A 200 0.34 3.20 0.05
N THR A 201 0.64 2.92 -1.21
CA THR A 201 1.98 3.22 -1.75
C THR A 201 2.29 4.71 -1.75
N VAL A 202 1.30 5.55 -2.09
CA VAL A 202 1.45 7.00 -2.02
C VAL A 202 1.56 7.44 -0.55
N PHE A 203 0.59 7.04 0.25
CA PHE A 203 0.44 7.44 1.65
C PHE A 203 1.65 7.06 2.51
N LEU A 204 2.10 5.80 2.41
CA LEU A 204 3.27 5.32 3.14
C LEU A 204 4.56 5.98 2.63
N GLY A 205 4.64 6.28 1.33
CA GLY A 205 5.76 7.03 0.76
C GLY A 205 5.95 8.39 1.42
N TYR A 206 4.86 9.13 1.65
CA TYR A 206 4.88 10.39 2.38
C TYR A 206 5.40 10.19 3.81
N ILE A 207 4.84 9.25 4.57
CA ILE A 207 5.26 9.00 5.96
C ILE A 207 6.73 8.59 6.01
N MET A 208 7.17 7.65 5.17
CA MET A 208 8.50 7.08 5.21
C MET A 208 9.61 8.05 4.81
N LEU A 209 9.32 9.02 3.95
CA LEU A 209 10.30 10.03 3.53
C LEU A 209 10.27 11.28 4.41
N LEU A 210 9.07 11.77 4.73
CA LEU A 210 8.93 13.02 5.48
C LEU A 210 9.23 12.85 6.96
N ALA A 211 8.91 11.70 7.55
CA ALA A 211 9.28 11.47 8.95
C ALA A 211 10.81 11.42 9.14
N GLY A 212 11.56 11.06 8.10
CA GLY A 212 13.03 11.03 8.15
C GLY A 212 13.73 12.37 8.18
N LYS A 213 13.12 13.38 7.56
CA LYS A 213 13.81 14.65 7.25
C LYS A 213 12.97 15.90 7.51
N GLY A 214 11.68 15.74 7.78
CA GLY A 214 10.71 16.82 7.95
C GLY A 214 10.39 17.12 9.41
N SER A 215 9.64 18.20 9.61
CA SER A 215 9.02 18.57 10.88
C SER A 215 7.62 17.96 11.03
N PHE A 216 7.07 18.02 12.24
CA PHE A 216 5.70 17.57 12.54
C PHE A 216 4.68 18.25 11.62
N ASP A 217 4.74 19.59 11.53
CA ASP A 217 3.86 20.37 10.65
C ASP A 217 3.99 19.98 9.17
N THR A 218 5.20 19.69 8.72
CA THR A 218 5.49 19.34 7.33
C THR A 218 4.90 17.98 6.98
N LEU A 219 5.05 17.00 7.88
CA LEU A 219 4.47 15.67 7.76
C LEU A 219 2.95 15.75 7.68
N TYR A 220 2.31 16.51 8.58
CA TYR A 220 0.86 16.69 8.62
C TYR A 220 0.30 17.34 7.36
N ARG A 221 0.90 18.46 6.95
CA ARG A 221 0.48 19.17 5.73
C ARG A 221 0.57 18.27 4.50
N ALA A 222 1.59 17.42 4.43
CA ALA A 222 1.78 16.56 3.28
C ALA A 222 0.78 15.40 3.21
N ILE A 223 0.41 14.83 4.36
CA ILE A 223 -0.55 13.71 4.45
C ILE A 223 -1.99 14.19 4.23
N GLY A 224 -2.25 15.49 4.24
CA GLY A 224 -3.56 16.06 3.94
C GLY A 224 -4.46 16.23 5.16
N PHE A 225 -3.92 16.09 6.37
CA PHE A 225 -4.66 16.46 7.58
C PHE A 225 -4.72 17.98 7.70
N GLY A 226 -5.92 18.54 7.58
CA GLY A 226 -6.16 19.95 7.83
C GLY A 226 -5.83 20.33 9.28
N ASN A 227 -5.52 21.61 9.52
CA ASN A 227 -5.26 22.18 10.85
C ASN A 227 -6.38 21.93 11.90
N ALA A 228 -7.54 21.40 11.50
CA ALA A 228 -8.71 21.21 12.35
C ALA A 228 -8.61 19.97 13.27
N SER A 229 -8.00 18.87 12.84
CA SER A 229 -7.86 17.68 13.70
C SER A 229 -6.53 17.66 14.45
N SER A 230 -5.45 18.21 13.89
CA SER A 230 -4.07 18.17 14.43
C SER A 230 -3.57 16.78 14.87
N LEU A 231 -4.30 15.72 14.51
CA LEU A 231 -4.06 14.33 14.91
C LEU A 231 -4.06 13.42 13.68
N LEU A 232 -2.96 12.69 13.51
CA LEU A 232 -2.89 11.52 12.64
C LEU A 232 -3.76 10.41 13.22
N GLU A 233 -4.33 9.56 12.37
CA GLU A 233 -4.95 8.34 12.87
C GLU A 233 -3.93 7.46 13.58
N ALA A 234 -4.40 6.61 14.50
CA ALA A 234 -3.52 5.80 15.33
C ALA A 234 -2.46 5.03 14.54
N LYS A 235 -2.83 4.41 13.40
CA LYS A 235 -1.88 3.62 12.59
C LYS A 235 -0.83 4.46 11.88
N GLU A 236 -1.22 5.63 11.42
CA GLU A 236 -0.39 6.58 10.68
C GLU A 236 0.59 7.26 11.63
N HIS A 237 0.08 7.67 12.80
CA HIS A 237 0.87 8.19 13.90
C HIS A 237 1.95 7.19 14.32
N GLN A 238 1.57 5.92 14.59
CA GLN A 238 2.51 4.89 15.02
C GLN A 238 3.56 4.60 13.94
N LEU A 239 3.17 4.61 12.66
CA LEU A 239 4.14 4.46 11.57
C LEU A 239 5.08 5.65 11.46
N ALA A 240 4.57 6.88 11.54
CA ALA A 240 5.38 8.10 11.51
C ALA A 240 6.37 8.12 12.68
N LEU A 241 5.92 7.76 13.87
CA LEU A 241 6.76 7.66 15.06
C LEU A 241 7.84 6.58 14.90
N LEU A 242 7.48 5.40 14.36
CA LEU A 242 8.41 4.33 14.06
C LEU A 242 9.51 4.82 13.10
N VAL A 243 9.11 5.42 11.96
CA VAL A 243 10.05 5.92 10.95
C VAL A 243 10.95 7.01 11.52
N ALA A 244 10.38 8.02 12.18
CA ALA A 244 11.14 9.13 12.77
C ALA A 244 12.17 8.63 13.78
N SER A 245 11.77 7.70 14.65
CA SER A 245 12.64 7.08 15.64
C SER A 245 13.77 6.28 14.99
N PHE A 246 13.44 5.49 13.98
CA PHE A 246 14.39 4.58 13.33
C PHE A 246 15.38 5.31 12.41
N GLN A 247 14.95 6.41 11.79
CA GLN A 247 15.79 7.29 10.96
C GLN A 247 16.53 8.37 11.76
N GLY A 248 16.35 8.42 13.09
CA GLY A 248 17.09 9.33 13.97
C GLY A 248 16.60 10.77 13.98
N ASN A 249 15.37 11.04 13.53
CA ASN A 249 14.74 12.36 13.62
C ASN A 249 14.17 12.59 15.03
N VAL A 250 15.07 12.89 15.99
CA VAL A 250 14.73 13.02 17.42
C VAL A 250 13.67 14.09 17.68
N GLY A 251 13.75 15.23 16.98
CA GLY A 251 12.80 16.33 17.16
C GLY A 251 11.38 15.95 16.77
N LEU A 252 11.21 15.30 15.61
CA LEU A 252 9.91 14.81 15.19
C LEU A 252 9.40 13.66 16.08
N ALA A 253 10.28 12.72 16.45
CA ALA A 253 9.90 11.62 17.32
C ALA A 253 9.39 12.12 18.68
N GLN A 254 10.03 13.15 19.25
CA GLN A 254 9.59 13.79 20.49
C GLN A 254 8.22 14.47 20.31
N ALA A 255 8.03 15.25 19.24
CA ALA A 255 6.74 15.89 18.95
C ALA A 255 5.59 14.88 18.78
N LEU A 256 5.86 13.74 18.13
CA LEU A 256 4.88 12.66 17.97
C LEU A 256 4.59 11.94 19.30
N MET A 257 5.54 11.85 20.23
CA MET A 257 5.31 11.26 21.55
C MET A 257 4.55 12.17 22.52
N GLU A 258 4.29 13.44 22.17
CA GLU A 258 3.57 14.36 23.05
C GLU A 258 2.15 13.85 23.34
N PRO A 259 1.69 13.84 24.62
CA PRO A 259 0.38 13.32 24.98
C PRO A 259 -0.80 13.99 24.27
N SER A 260 -0.63 15.24 23.84
CA SER A 260 -1.59 15.98 23.01
C SER A 260 -1.83 15.34 21.66
N HIS A 261 -0.88 14.56 21.14
CA HIS A 261 -0.88 13.97 19.81
C HIS A 261 -0.98 12.44 19.79
N MET A 262 -0.83 11.80 20.95
CA MET A 262 -0.73 10.35 21.08
C MET A 262 -2.10 9.69 21.18
N THR A 263 -2.57 9.07 20.10
CA THR A 263 -3.86 8.37 20.05
C THR A 263 -3.78 6.89 20.49
N ALA A 264 -2.58 6.33 20.67
CA ALA A 264 -2.37 4.93 21.09
C ALA A 264 -1.07 4.74 21.90
N SER A 265 -1.06 3.70 22.76
CA SER A 265 0.09 3.36 23.61
C SER A 265 1.33 2.94 22.80
N ILE A 266 2.47 3.60 23.06
CA ILE A 266 3.77 3.34 22.43
C ILE A 266 4.45 2.05 22.93
N HIS A 267 3.98 1.47 24.04
CA HIS A 267 4.60 0.32 24.71
C HIS A 267 4.60 -0.97 23.89
N LYS A 268 3.97 -0.98 22.71
CA LYS A 268 3.95 -2.13 21.80
C LYS A 268 4.48 -1.80 20.40
N LEU A 269 4.96 -0.59 20.15
CA LEU A 269 5.26 -0.12 18.79
C LEU A 269 6.29 -1.00 18.08
N GLY A 270 7.47 -1.23 18.66
CA GLY A 270 8.50 -2.05 18.02
C GLY A 270 8.12 -3.52 17.88
N ALA A 271 7.49 -4.10 18.91
CA ALA A 271 7.01 -5.48 18.85
C ALA A 271 5.89 -5.67 17.81
N CYS A 272 4.95 -4.72 17.72
CA CYS A 272 3.96 -4.68 16.64
C CYS A 272 4.61 -4.46 15.28
N ALA A 273 5.61 -3.58 15.16
CA ALA A 273 6.33 -3.36 13.90
C ALA A 273 7.00 -4.64 13.39
N VAL A 274 7.57 -5.45 14.29
CA VAL A 274 8.10 -6.77 13.97
C VAL A 274 6.99 -7.74 13.57
N GLN A 275 5.93 -7.85 14.37
CA GLN A 275 4.81 -8.75 14.09
C GLN A 275 4.10 -8.40 12.77
N ARG A 276 4.06 -7.12 12.41
CA ARG A 276 3.43 -6.60 11.19
C ARG A 276 4.38 -6.54 9.99
N GLY A 277 5.64 -6.90 10.18
CA GLY A 277 6.64 -7.11 9.12
C GLY A 277 7.34 -5.83 8.62
N TRP A 278 7.33 -4.75 9.39
CA TRP A 278 7.98 -3.48 9.03
C TRP A 278 9.48 -3.46 9.31
N ILE A 279 9.89 -4.09 10.41
CA ILE A 279 11.28 -4.21 10.83
C ILE A 279 11.55 -5.66 11.24
N SER A 280 12.81 -6.07 11.17
CA SER A 280 13.24 -7.35 11.71
C SER A 280 13.41 -7.27 13.23
N ARG A 281 13.28 -8.43 13.90
CA ARG A 281 13.45 -8.53 15.36
C ARG A 281 14.83 -8.06 15.85
N VAL A 282 15.86 -8.13 15.01
CA VAL A 282 17.22 -7.67 15.35
C VAL A 282 17.37 -6.15 15.29
N GLN A 283 16.39 -5.43 14.74
CA GLN A 283 16.40 -3.97 14.58
C GLN A 283 15.66 -3.23 15.70
N ILE A 284 15.03 -3.93 16.66
CA ILE A 284 14.28 -3.23 17.72
C ILE A 284 15.27 -2.54 18.67
N THR A 285 15.24 -1.21 18.71
CA THR A 285 15.98 -0.44 19.73
C THR A 285 15.31 -0.61 21.10
N PRO A 286 16.06 -0.55 22.23
CA PRO A 286 15.49 -0.69 23.57
C PRO A 286 14.30 0.25 23.85
N THR A 287 14.30 1.43 23.24
CA THR A 287 13.22 2.43 23.34
C THR A 287 11.93 2.02 22.63
N LEU A 288 11.99 1.11 21.65
CA LEU A 288 10.84 0.62 20.88
C LEU A 288 10.41 -0.80 21.29
N VAL A 289 11.21 -1.54 22.07
CA VAL A 289 10.92 -2.91 22.56
C VAL A 289 9.66 -2.95 23.42
N GLY A 290 9.37 -1.87 24.17
CA GLY A 290 8.21 -1.83 25.04
C GLY A 290 8.32 -2.80 26.22
N ASP A 291 7.20 -3.41 26.61
CA ASP A 291 7.09 -4.26 27.81
C ASP A 291 7.76 -5.64 27.68
N GLY A 292 8.46 -5.91 26.57
CA GLY A 292 9.19 -7.16 26.33
C GLY A 292 8.32 -8.34 25.87
N ASP A 293 7.02 -8.13 25.61
CA ASP A 293 6.16 -9.13 24.97
C ASP A 293 6.56 -9.31 23.50
N PRO A 294 7.02 -10.50 23.09
CA PRO A 294 7.41 -10.76 21.72
C PRO A 294 6.24 -10.90 20.74
N ASN A 295 4.98 -11.03 21.22
CA ASN A 295 3.77 -11.27 20.43
C ASN A 295 2.56 -10.47 20.96
N PRO A 296 2.60 -9.13 20.92
CA PRO A 296 1.52 -8.29 21.39
C PRO A 296 0.17 -8.57 20.73
N SER A 297 -0.90 -8.58 21.53
CA SER A 297 -2.28 -8.60 21.02
C SER A 297 -2.65 -7.27 20.35
N ASN A 298 -3.58 -7.35 19.39
CA ASN A 298 -4.24 -6.22 18.73
C ASN A 298 -3.35 -5.29 17.88
N CYS A 299 -2.20 -5.77 17.39
CA CYS A 299 -1.34 -4.97 16.49
C CYS A 299 -2.04 -4.56 15.18
N GLU A 300 -3.16 -5.20 14.84
CA GLU A 300 -4.01 -4.79 13.73
C GLU A 300 -4.81 -3.51 13.93
N LEU A 301 -5.01 -3.12 15.18
CA LEU A 301 -5.65 -1.85 15.52
C LEU A 301 -4.64 -0.69 15.48
N SER A 302 -3.38 -0.95 15.85
CA SER A 302 -2.35 0.08 16.03
C SER A 302 -1.36 0.21 14.88
N MET A 303 -1.26 -0.77 13.98
CA MET A 303 -0.28 -0.70 12.88
C MET A 303 -0.75 -1.39 11.60
N PHE A 304 -0.44 -0.76 10.47
CA PHE A 304 -0.61 -1.36 9.15
C PHE A 304 0.19 -2.65 9.03
N ARG A 305 -0.28 -3.63 8.26
CA ARG A 305 0.64 -4.67 7.77
C ARG A 305 1.59 -4.03 6.76
N ALA A 306 2.83 -4.52 6.67
CA ALA A 306 3.76 -4.14 5.62
C ALA A 306 3.35 -4.76 4.27
N MET A 307 2.24 -4.29 3.68
CA MET A 307 1.63 -4.85 2.44
C MET A 307 2.19 -4.26 1.15
N TYR A 308 3.13 -3.33 1.22
CA TYR A 308 3.46 -2.43 0.12
C TYR A 308 4.94 -2.47 -0.20
N PRO A 309 5.37 -2.10 -1.42
CA PRO A 309 6.76 -2.25 -1.85
C PRO A 309 7.77 -1.39 -1.09
N ILE A 310 7.29 -0.44 -0.28
CA ILE A 310 8.12 0.50 0.45
C ILE A 310 8.36 0.00 1.87
N HIS A 311 9.62 -0.21 2.23
CA HIS A 311 10.06 -0.72 3.52
C HIS A 311 11.16 0.16 4.11
N LEU A 312 11.40 0.02 5.42
CA LEU A 312 12.65 0.46 6.03
C LEU A 312 13.64 -0.70 6.01
N ASP A 313 14.85 -0.47 5.50
CA ASP A 313 15.92 -1.46 5.56
C ASP A 313 16.58 -1.50 6.95
N ALA A 314 17.62 -2.32 7.11
CA ALA A 314 18.34 -2.42 8.38
C ALA A 314 19.07 -1.16 8.86
N THR A 315 19.23 -0.18 7.97
CA THR A 315 19.83 1.12 8.26
C THR A 315 18.77 2.21 8.42
N GLY A 316 17.49 1.85 8.38
CA GLY A 316 16.36 2.78 8.42
C GLY A 316 16.13 3.53 7.13
N LYS A 317 16.81 3.18 6.04
CA LYS A 317 16.59 3.82 4.75
C LYS A 317 15.39 3.24 4.05
N THR A 318 14.72 4.09 3.26
CA THR A 318 13.58 3.68 2.44
C THR A 318 14.06 2.78 1.31
N ALA A 319 13.55 1.55 1.30
CA ALA A 319 13.86 0.51 0.33
C ALA A 319 12.61 0.12 -0.46
N PHE A 320 12.81 -0.11 -1.75
CA PHE A 320 11.77 -0.56 -2.67
C PHE A 320 12.03 -1.99 -3.09
N HIS A 321 11.04 -2.84 -2.89
CA HIS A 321 11.04 -4.21 -3.43
C HIS A 321 10.50 -4.18 -4.86
N LEU A 322 11.37 -4.53 -5.80
CA LEU A 322 11.07 -4.57 -7.21
C LEU A 322 10.95 -6.03 -7.65
N TYR A 323 9.92 -6.31 -8.45
CA TYR A 323 9.71 -7.62 -9.05
C TYR A 323 9.62 -7.44 -10.57
N GLN A 324 10.34 -8.30 -11.28
CA GLN A 324 10.22 -8.37 -12.74
C GLN A 324 9.10 -9.32 -13.12
N LYS A 325 8.28 -8.92 -14.11
CA LYS A 325 7.25 -9.78 -14.67
C LYS A 325 7.90 -10.99 -15.34
N ASN A 326 7.49 -12.19 -14.97
CA ASN A 326 7.84 -13.40 -15.71
C ASN A 326 7.28 -13.30 -17.14
N GLN A 327 8.13 -13.49 -18.15
CA GLN A 327 7.70 -13.47 -19.55
C GLN A 327 6.88 -14.71 -19.92
N SER A 328 6.98 -15.77 -19.12
CA SER A 328 6.23 -17.02 -19.28
C SER A 328 5.70 -17.44 -17.91
N PRO A 329 4.74 -16.67 -17.33
CA PRO A 329 4.18 -17.00 -16.05
C PRO A 329 3.45 -18.34 -16.14
N VAL A 330 3.41 -19.08 -15.03
CA VAL A 330 2.61 -20.30 -14.98
C VAL A 330 1.14 -20.00 -15.31
N ASP A 331 0.49 -20.87 -16.08
CA ASP A 331 -0.95 -20.81 -16.33
C ASP A 331 -1.69 -21.46 -15.17
N TYR A 332 -1.88 -20.68 -14.09
CA TYR A 332 -2.74 -21.07 -12.98
C TYR A 332 -4.14 -20.51 -13.20
N LYS A 333 -5.13 -21.40 -13.15
CA LYS A 333 -6.54 -21.02 -13.13
C LYS A 333 -7.25 -21.55 -11.91
N VAL A 334 -8.18 -20.75 -11.39
CA VAL A 334 -9.16 -21.15 -10.38
C VAL A 334 -9.84 -22.44 -10.84
N PRO A 335 -9.87 -23.51 -10.02
CA PRO A 335 -10.57 -24.74 -10.36
C PRO A 335 -12.08 -24.49 -10.54
N THR A 336 -12.63 -24.91 -11.68
CA THR A 336 -14.06 -24.74 -12.02
C THR A 336 -14.99 -25.74 -11.33
N VAL A 337 -14.46 -26.74 -10.62
CA VAL A 337 -15.27 -27.80 -9.96
C VAL A 337 -14.64 -28.26 -8.64
N GLY A 338 -15.34 -28.00 -7.53
CA GLY A 338 -15.04 -28.46 -6.17
C GLY A 338 -16.21 -28.08 -5.25
N PRO A 339 -16.50 -28.78 -4.13
CA PRO A 339 -17.78 -28.68 -3.45
C PRO A 339 -18.07 -27.24 -3.05
N LEU A 340 -19.04 -26.65 -3.74
CA LEU A 340 -19.58 -25.33 -3.45
C LEU A 340 -20.20 -25.38 -2.05
N ALA A 341 -19.71 -24.53 -1.15
CA ALA A 341 -20.49 -24.13 0.00
C ALA A 341 -21.85 -23.58 -0.48
N PRO A 342 -22.94 -23.77 0.27
CA PRO A 342 -24.28 -23.47 -0.22
C PRO A 342 -24.39 -21.98 -0.61
N PRO A 343 -25.11 -21.67 -1.69
CA PRO A 343 -25.21 -20.30 -2.19
C PRO A 343 -26.16 -19.52 -1.29
N VAL A 344 -25.82 -18.27 -0.94
CA VAL A 344 -26.82 -17.30 -0.49
C VAL A 344 -26.47 -15.89 -0.99
N ALA A 345 -27.53 -15.20 -1.41
CA ALA A 345 -27.72 -13.88 -2.02
C ALA A 345 -26.57 -12.85 -1.97
N GLN A 346 -26.31 -12.28 -3.15
CA GLN A 346 -25.63 -11.01 -3.36
C GLN A 346 -26.26 -9.90 -2.50
N LEU A 347 -25.41 -9.25 -1.71
CA LEU A 347 -25.62 -7.90 -1.20
C LEU A 347 -24.34 -7.12 -1.48
N ASP A 348 -24.50 -6.18 -2.41
CA ASP A 348 -23.65 -5.05 -2.81
C ASP A 348 -22.14 -5.26 -2.68
N LEU A 349 -21.53 -5.70 -3.80
CA LEU A 349 -20.25 -5.12 -4.20
C LEU A 349 -20.51 -3.61 -4.21
N GLU A 350 -19.98 -2.88 -3.21
CA GLU A 350 -20.05 -1.41 -3.17
C GLU A 350 -19.71 -0.90 -4.58
N ASP A 351 -20.61 -0.08 -5.13
CA ASP A 351 -20.46 0.51 -6.45
C ASP A 351 -19.07 1.16 -6.54
N GLU A 352 -18.41 1.09 -7.70
CA GLU A 352 -17.12 1.79 -7.91
C GLU A 352 -17.25 3.26 -7.49
N ASP A 353 -18.41 3.85 -7.73
CA ASP A 353 -18.72 5.22 -7.34
C ASP A 353 -19.07 5.37 -5.84
N GLU A 354 -19.48 4.32 -5.11
CA GLU A 354 -19.78 4.35 -3.67
C GLU A 354 -18.53 4.13 -2.79
N VAL A 355 -17.58 3.31 -3.24
CA VAL A 355 -16.22 3.24 -2.65
C VAL A 355 -15.47 4.53 -2.95
N TYR A 356 -15.62 5.07 -4.16
CA TYR A 356 -15.05 6.37 -4.48
C TYR A 356 -15.71 7.47 -3.67
N ASN A 357 -17.03 7.52 -3.55
CA ASN A 357 -17.70 8.50 -2.71
C ASN A 357 -17.42 8.28 -1.22
N SER A 358 -17.19 7.07 -0.73
CA SER A 358 -16.83 6.84 0.68
C SER A 358 -15.37 7.20 0.98
N LEU A 359 -14.46 7.01 0.03
CA LEU A 359 -13.06 7.44 0.14
C LEU A 359 -12.88 8.93 -0.18
N GLU A 360 -13.64 9.45 -1.12
CA GLU A 360 -13.74 10.87 -1.45
C GLU A 360 -14.45 11.58 -0.30
N TRP A 361 -15.53 11.07 0.29
CA TRP A 361 -16.12 11.57 1.54
C TRP A 361 -15.16 11.43 2.72
N TYR A 362 -14.40 10.34 2.83
CA TYR A 362 -13.34 10.24 3.84
C TYR A 362 -12.17 11.20 3.59
N MET A 363 -11.94 11.64 2.34
CA MET A 363 -10.99 12.72 2.03
C MET A 363 -11.63 14.12 2.11
N ASP A 364 -12.93 14.27 1.84
CA ASP A 364 -13.68 15.51 1.68
C ASP A 364 -14.37 15.96 2.97
N ASP A 365 -14.84 15.05 3.84
CA ASP A 365 -15.27 15.40 5.20
C ASP A 365 -14.10 15.88 6.07
N PHE A 366 -12.86 15.57 5.66
CA PHE A 366 -11.63 16.11 6.26
C PHE A 366 -10.96 17.20 5.41
N TYR A 367 -11.51 17.51 4.23
CA TYR A 367 -11.11 18.63 3.37
C TYR A 367 -12.22 19.68 3.34
N ILE A 368 -12.14 20.68 4.23
CA ILE A 368 -13.05 21.83 4.21
C ILE A 368 -12.92 22.53 2.83
N PRO A 369 -13.95 22.47 1.96
CA PRO A 369 -13.83 22.88 0.56
C PRO A 369 -14.12 24.37 0.41
N ASN A 370 -13.43 25.22 1.17
CA ASN A 370 -13.65 26.66 1.11
C ASN A 370 -12.40 27.49 1.38
N ARG A 371 -11.29 27.21 0.66
CA ARG A 371 -10.28 28.23 0.33
C ARG A 371 -9.66 27.98 -1.03
N THR A 372 -10.25 28.59 -2.06
CA THR A 372 -9.50 28.97 -3.26
C THR A 372 -8.36 29.93 -2.86
N PRO A 373 -7.15 29.79 -3.42
CA PRO A 373 -6.05 30.70 -3.16
C PRO A 373 -6.30 32.01 -3.93
N VAL A 374 -7.01 32.96 -3.33
CA VAL A 374 -7.14 34.30 -3.89
C VAL A 374 -6.89 35.34 -2.79
N SER A 375 -5.83 36.11 -3.03
CA SER A 375 -5.51 37.43 -2.47
C SER A 375 -5.48 37.56 -0.95
N THR A 376 -4.27 37.81 -0.44
CA THR A 376 -4.02 38.49 0.83
C THR A 376 -4.95 39.70 0.97
N PRO A 377 -5.86 39.75 1.96
CA PRO A 377 -6.60 40.96 2.25
C PRO A 377 -5.60 42.03 2.70
N GLN A 378 -5.63 43.16 2.02
CA GLN A 378 -4.78 44.34 2.25
C GLN A 378 -5.20 45.12 3.50
N SER A 379 -5.72 44.43 4.52
CA SER A 379 -6.23 44.99 5.78
C SER A 379 -5.46 44.50 7.01
N MET A 380 -4.23 44.01 6.82
CA MET A 380 -3.27 43.75 7.92
C MET A 380 -1.94 44.46 7.69
N ILE A 381 -2.00 45.61 7.00
CA ILE A 381 -0.99 46.67 7.06
C ILE A 381 -1.75 47.88 7.60
N ASP A 382 -1.94 47.90 8.90
CA ASP A 382 -2.18 49.08 9.75
C ASP A 382 -2.53 48.56 11.15
N ASP A 383 -1.48 48.19 11.89
CA ASP A 383 -1.23 48.58 13.29
C ASP A 383 0.23 48.23 13.66
#